data_AF-A0A8S4H0A7-F1
#
_entry.id   AF-A0A8S4H0A7-F1
#
_cell.length_a   1.000
_cell.length_b   1.000
_cell.length_c   1.000
_cell.angle_alpha   90.00
_cell.angle_beta   90.00
_cell.angle_gamma   90.00
#
_symmetry.space_group_name_H-M   'P 1'
#
loop_
_entity.id
_entity.type
_entity.pdbx_description
1 polymer ?
#
loop_
_entity_poly.entity_id
_entity_poly.type
_entity_poly.pdbx_seq_one_letter_code
_entity_poly.pdbx_strand_id
1 'polypeptide(L)'
;MSSGVFQPVGQKRLTNVAIVRMKKGGKRFEVACYKNKVLNWRSGVERDLDEVLQSESVFQNVSKGVLAKKEDLERVFGTTDSRAVCLIILEKGQLQVSEGERKVEIGTLFKDVCSVLVDKTINPTTGKPYTHTMIERALKEIGFAVDVTKPAKPQALAVLPRLQTTMPIVRAQMRIAIDVPEDCEKPLRDMISQMAGHLEHWDLPQGRFRATFLVEPARLRDINDAVSSFAGKKWAVDILSRNAAAPTATAAQAPSAANPLDGATDVQAATEEAERHRQAQDQVARMQARQHAARSGFAAPMPQRAASDRAARGRRPAAQALAGDVVYRGAVQGLPEEFESRKERFAELDRLQGGWEVELRRRDGGVVDAVFYEPGGGLVGTFADARRQALKASKAAQAEAAGA
;
A
#
# COMPACT_ATOMS: atom_id res chain seq x y z
N MET A 1 49.51 -45.54 -2.22
CA MET A 1 48.68 -44.56 -2.95
C MET A 1 47.38 -44.39 -2.18
N SER A 2 47.34 -43.49 -1.20
CA SER A 2 46.14 -43.23 -0.40
C SER A 2 45.05 -42.62 -1.28
N SER A 3 43.93 -43.31 -1.42
CA SER A 3 42.73 -42.81 -2.09
C SER A 3 42.26 -41.53 -1.39
N GLY A 4 42.49 -40.39 -2.04
CA GLY A 4 42.04 -39.09 -1.56
C GLY A 4 40.54 -39.13 -1.31
N VAL A 5 40.14 -38.85 -0.08
CA VAL A 5 38.75 -38.70 0.32
C VAL A 5 38.10 -37.70 -0.63
N PHE A 6 37.06 -38.13 -1.37
CA PHE A 6 36.24 -37.27 -2.21
C PHE A 6 35.36 -36.40 -1.31
N GLN A 7 35.96 -35.44 -0.62
CA GLN A 7 35.21 -34.36 -0.01
C GLN A 7 34.75 -33.46 -1.15
N PRO A 8 33.44 -33.16 -1.27
CA PRO A 8 32.99 -32.16 -2.22
C PRO A 8 33.76 -30.87 -1.92
N VAL A 9 34.54 -30.42 -2.91
CA VAL A 9 35.36 -29.21 -2.81
C VAL A 9 34.47 -28.11 -2.24
N GLY A 10 34.89 -27.48 -1.15
CA GLY A 10 34.13 -26.49 -0.38
C GLY A 10 33.82 -25.22 -1.18
N GLN A 11 33.03 -25.35 -2.24
CA GLN A 11 32.62 -24.26 -3.11
C GLN A 11 31.51 -23.50 -2.38
N LYS A 12 31.90 -22.52 -1.58
CA LYS A 12 30.99 -21.57 -0.94
C LYS A 12 30.38 -20.68 -2.03
N ARG A 13 29.27 -21.11 -2.62
CA ARG A 13 28.47 -20.29 -3.53
C ARG A 13 27.74 -19.26 -2.69
N LEU A 14 28.05 -17.98 -2.89
CA LEU A 14 27.23 -16.91 -2.33
C LEU A 14 25.82 -17.04 -2.95
N THR A 15 24.84 -17.40 -2.13
CA THR A 15 23.44 -17.46 -2.54
C THR A 15 22.84 -16.05 -2.45
N ASN A 16 22.06 -15.65 -3.46
CA ASN A 16 21.36 -14.35 -3.52
C ASN A 16 22.26 -13.10 -3.57
N VAL A 17 23.30 -13.11 -4.40
CA VAL A 17 24.14 -11.91 -4.67
C VAL A 17 23.49 -11.00 -5.70
N ALA A 18 23.45 -9.69 -5.42
CA ALA A 18 23.22 -8.66 -6.43
C ALA A 18 24.57 -8.18 -6.97
N ILE A 19 24.66 -8.02 -8.29
CA ILE A 19 25.91 -7.62 -8.94
C ILE A 19 25.74 -6.19 -9.43
N VAL A 20 26.60 -5.29 -8.97
CA VAL A 20 26.72 -3.95 -9.56
C VAL A 20 27.94 -3.95 -10.47
N ARG A 21 27.72 -3.67 -11.76
CA ARG A 21 28.75 -3.73 -12.79
C ARG A 21 29.11 -2.32 -13.29
N MET A 22 30.39 -2.06 -13.43
CA MET A 22 30.91 -0.86 -14.08
C MET A 22 31.95 -1.25 -15.14
N LYS A 23 31.85 -0.65 -16.34
CA LYS A 23 32.83 -0.84 -17.42
C LYS A 23 33.60 0.47 -17.62
N LYS A 24 34.91 0.46 -17.34
CA LYS A 24 35.78 1.63 -17.46
C LYS A 24 37.19 1.19 -17.85
N GLY A 25 37.86 1.96 -18.72
CA GLY A 25 39.22 1.63 -19.20
C GLY A 25 39.30 0.29 -19.96
N GLY A 26 38.25 -0.08 -20.68
CA GLY A 26 38.18 -1.37 -21.41
C GLY A 26 38.00 -2.60 -20.53
N LYS A 27 38.04 -2.47 -19.19
CA LYS A 27 37.88 -3.57 -18.23
C LYS A 27 36.51 -3.51 -17.56
N ARG A 28 36.09 -4.66 -17.03
CA ARG A 28 34.85 -4.82 -16.26
C ARG A 28 35.21 -4.95 -14.78
N PHE A 29 34.48 -4.23 -13.95
CA PHE A 29 34.58 -4.28 -12.50
C PHE A 29 33.18 -4.54 -11.95
N GLU A 30 33.09 -5.44 -10.98
CA GLU A 30 31.86 -5.92 -10.40
C GLU A 30 32.00 -5.98 -8.88
N VAL A 31 30.93 -5.63 -8.19
CA VAL A 31 30.86 -5.64 -6.72
C VAL A 31 29.69 -6.51 -6.28
N ALA A 32 29.94 -7.36 -5.28
CA ALA A 32 28.95 -8.23 -4.68
C ALA A 32 28.19 -7.50 -3.57
N CYS A 33 26.88 -7.28 -3.78
CA CYS A 33 26.04 -6.50 -2.88
C CYS A 33 24.81 -7.31 -2.45
N TYR A 34 24.16 -6.88 -1.37
CA TYR A 34 22.83 -7.35 -1.00
C TYR A 34 21.75 -6.69 -1.87
N LYS A 35 20.85 -7.49 -2.43
CA LYS A 35 19.84 -7.08 -3.42
C LYS A 35 18.99 -5.88 -3.01
N ASN A 36 18.45 -5.89 -1.80
CA ASN A 36 17.55 -4.84 -1.32
C ASN A 36 18.29 -3.58 -0.86
N LYS A 37 19.60 -3.67 -0.60
CA LYS A 37 20.38 -2.58 0.00
C LYS A 37 20.95 -1.62 -1.04
N VAL A 38 21.22 -2.07 -2.27
CA VAL A 38 21.75 -1.20 -3.34
C VAL A 38 20.78 -0.07 -3.71
N LEU A 39 19.47 -0.36 -3.76
CA LEU A 39 18.46 0.67 -4.04
C LEU A 39 18.36 1.69 -2.89
N ASN A 40 18.41 1.21 -1.65
CA ASN A 40 18.41 2.06 -0.45
C ASN A 40 19.65 2.95 -0.35
N TRP A 41 20.81 2.44 -0.78
CA TRP A 41 22.04 3.22 -0.88
C TRP A 41 21.87 4.38 -1.87
N ARG A 42 21.29 4.11 -3.05
CA ARG A 42 21.04 5.15 -4.07
C ARG A 42 20.00 6.17 -3.68
N SER A 43 19.01 5.78 -2.87
CA SER A 43 18.03 6.71 -2.30
C SER A 43 18.55 7.45 -1.07
N GLY A 44 19.75 7.14 -0.58
CA GLY A 44 20.37 7.77 0.58
C GLY A 44 19.78 7.33 1.93
N VAL A 45 18.96 6.28 1.94
CA VAL A 45 18.34 5.71 3.14
C VAL A 45 19.36 4.94 3.99
N GLU A 46 20.23 4.17 3.33
CA GLU A 46 21.33 3.44 3.97
C GLU A 46 22.65 4.17 3.74
N ARG A 47 23.45 4.34 4.79
CA ARG A 47 24.76 5.03 4.72
C ARG A 47 25.94 4.19 5.15
N ASP A 48 25.69 3.01 5.71
CA ASP A 48 26.74 2.07 6.04
C ASP A 48 27.08 1.17 4.85
N LEU A 49 28.35 1.11 4.49
CA LEU A 49 28.84 0.34 3.37
C LEU A 49 28.88 -1.16 3.70
N ASP A 50 29.10 -1.50 4.97
CA ASP A 50 29.28 -2.89 5.42
C ASP A 50 27.94 -3.65 5.38
N GLU A 51 26.82 -2.94 5.49
CA GLU A 51 25.47 -3.50 5.32
C GLU A 51 25.06 -3.67 3.84
N VAL A 52 25.66 -2.91 2.93
CA VAL A 52 25.32 -2.93 1.51
C VAL A 52 26.14 -3.99 0.77
N LEU A 53 27.43 -4.09 1.10
CA LEU A 53 28.36 -5.00 0.46
C LEU A 53 28.35 -6.38 1.13
N GLN A 54 28.42 -7.44 0.32
CA GLN A 54 28.69 -8.79 0.84
C GLN A 54 30.19 -9.05 1.00
N SER A 55 31.01 -8.32 0.24
CA SER A 55 32.46 -8.38 0.27
C SER A 55 33.03 -7.02 -0.10
N GLU A 56 34.04 -6.58 0.64
CA GLU A 56 34.74 -5.31 0.38
C GLU A 56 35.68 -5.39 -0.83
N SER A 57 35.85 -6.57 -1.43
CA SER A 57 36.73 -6.78 -2.58
C SER A 57 36.04 -6.49 -3.90
N VAL A 58 36.80 -5.88 -4.83
CA VAL A 58 36.33 -5.63 -6.20
C VAL A 58 36.69 -6.81 -7.10
N PHE A 59 35.71 -7.30 -7.85
CA PHE A 59 35.85 -8.45 -8.75
C PHE A 59 35.90 -7.98 -10.21
N GLN A 60 36.56 -8.75 -11.07
CA GLN A 60 36.36 -8.67 -12.51
C GLN A 60 35.10 -9.44 -12.93
N ASN A 61 34.79 -10.52 -12.21
CA ASN A 61 33.58 -11.32 -12.38
C ASN A 61 33.16 -11.93 -11.03
N VAL A 62 32.03 -11.49 -10.48
CA VAL A 62 31.52 -11.97 -9.19
C VAL A 62 31.07 -13.42 -9.27
N SER A 63 30.39 -13.82 -10.36
CA SER A 63 29.90 -15.20 -10.54
C SER A 63 31.01 -16.24 -10.60
N LYS A 64 32.20 -15.86 -11.10
CA LYS A 64 33.39 -16.70 -11.17
C LYS A 64 34.36 -16.50 -10.00
N GLY A 65 34.11 -15.51 -9.13
CA GLY A 65 34.99 -15.16 -8.01
C GLY A 65 36.37 -14.63 -8.44
N VAL A 66 36.48 -14.04 -9.65
CA VAL A 66 37.77 -13.53 -10.15
C VAL A 66 37.97 -12.11 -9.64
N LEU A 67 38.99 -11.91 -8.79
CA LEU A 67 39.35 -10.60 -8.22
C LEU A 67 39.98 -9.68 -9.28
N ALA A 68 39.74 -8.38 -9.14
CA ALA A 68 40.41 -7.37 -9.95
C ALA A 68 41.88 -7.21 -9.49
N LYS A 69 42.81 -7.04 -10.44
CA LYS A 69 44.21 -6.79 -10.12
C LYS A 69 44.37 -5.36 -9.57
N LYS A 70 45.24 -5.18 -8.56
CA LYS A 70 45.52 -3.86 -7.96
C LYS A 70 46.00 -2.83 -8.99
N GLU A 71 46.86 -3.26 -9.92
CA GLU A 71 47.35 -2.43 -11.04
C GLU A 71 46.22 -1.89 -11.92
N ASP A 72 45.14 -2.66 -12.08
CA ASP A 72 43.99 -2.27 -12.90
C ASP A 72 43.08 -1.29 -12.17
N LEU A 73 42.98 -1.43 -10.85
CA LEU A 73 42.25 -0.49 -10.00
C LEU A 73 42.95 0.88 -10.01
N GLU A 74 44.26 0.90 -9.83
CA GLU A 74 45.05 2.13 -9.82
C GLU A 74 45.02 2.84 -11.18
N ARG A 75 45.17 2.10 -12.29
CA ARG A 75 45.09 2.68 -13.64
C ARG A 75 43.73 3.28 -13.98
N VAL A 76 42.64 2.67 -13.52
CA VAL A 76 41.27 3.04 -13.93
C VAL A 76 40.60 4.00 -12.95
N PHE A 77 40.84 3.84 -11.65
CA PHE A 77 40.22 4.60 -10.58
C PHE A 77 41.20 5.57 -9.89
N GLY A 78 42.50 5.45 -10.13
CA GLY A 78 43.51 6.30 -9.47
C GLY A 78 43.74 5.96 -8.00
N THR A 79 43.21 4.83 -7.53
CA THR A 79 43.34 4.38 -6.14
C THR A 79 43.45 2.87 -6.07
N THR A 80 44.17 2.40 -5.06
CA THR A 80 44.35 0.97 -4.74
C THR A 80 43.42 0.52 -3.60
N ASP A 81 42.71 1.47 -2.98
CA ASP A 81 41.74 1.17 -1.93
C ASP A 81 40.45 0.60 -2.52
N SER A 82 40.19 -0.68 -2.21
CA SER A 82 38.97 -1.38 -2.63
C SER A 82 37.70 -0.69 -2.11
N ARG A 83 37.73 -0.10 -0.91
CA ARG A 83 36.55 0.53 -0.30
C ARG A 83 36.13 1.78 -1.08
N ALA A 84 37.08 2.66 -1.39
CA ALA A 84 36.86 3.81 -2.25
C ALA A 84 36.35 3.41 -3.65
N VAL A 85 36.90 2.35 -4.26
CA VAL A 85 36.43 1.87 -5.57
C VAL A 85 35.00 1.33 -5.51
N CYS A 86 34.65 0.59 -4.46
CA CYS A 86 33.29 0.09 -4.26
C CYS A 86 32.25 1.22 -4.22
N LEU A 87 32.56 2.34 -3.56
CA LEU A 87 31.69 3.52 -3.52
C LEU A 87 31.44 4.08 -4.93
N ILE A 88 32.50 4.24 -5.73
CA ILE A 88 32.41 4.72 -7.11
C ILE A 88 31.55 3.78 -7.97
N ILE A 89 31.72 2.46 -7.81
CA ILE A 89 30.95 1.45 -8.56
C ILE A 89 29.49 1.43 -8.11
N LEU A 90 29.18 1.58 -6.83
CA LEU A 90 27.80 1.63 -6.34
C LEU A 90 27.03 2.83 -6.91
N GLU A 91 27.68 4.00 -6.96
CA GLU A 91 27.10 5.25 -7.45
C GLU A 91 26.95 5.26 -8.97
N LYS A 92 28.01 4.95 -9.73
CA LYS A 92 28.04 5.09 -11.20
C LYS A 92 27.81 3.78 -11.96
N GLY A 93 27.86 2.64 -11.29
CA GLY A 93 27.66 1.33 -11.91
C GLY A 93 26.21 1.04 -12.26
N GLN A 94 25.99 0.00 -13.04
CA GLN A 94 24.67 -0.52 -13.37
C GLN A 94 24.37 -1.72 -12.47
N LEU A 95 23.25 -1.67 -11.75
CA LEU A 95 22.74 -2.81 -11.00
C LEU A 95 22.22 -3.86 -11.99
N GLN A 96 22.77 -5.07 -11.94
CA GLN A 96 22.27 -6.20 -12.68
C GLN A 96 21.14 -6.85 -11.89
N VAL A 97 19.90 -6.59 -12.33
CA VAL A 97 18.70 -7.23 -11.80
C VAL A 97 18.59 -8.66 -12.35
N SER A 98 18.15 -9.60 -11.52
CA SER A 98 17.84 -10.95 -11.98
C SER A 98 16.63 -10.94 -12.92
N GLU A 99 16.51 -11.91 -13.83
CA GLU A 99 15.34 -12.04 -14.71
C GLU A 99 14.03 -12.16 -13.91
N GLY A 100 14.06 -12.87 -12.77
CA GLY A 100 12.90 -12.99 -11.89
C GLY A 100 12.49 -11.65 -11.28
N GLU A 101 13.46 -10.86 -10.82
CA GLU A 101 13.22 -9.53 -10.25
C GLU A 101 12.72 -8.55 -11.30
N ARG A 102 13.32 -8.57 -12.49
CA ARG A 102 12.87 -7.76 -13.62
C ARG A 102 11.42 -8.07 -14.00
N LYS A 103 11.00 -9.34 -13.97
CA LYS A 103 9.60 -9.75 -14.21
C LYS A 103 8.67 -9.21 -13.13
N VAL A 104 9.08 -9.27 -11.86
CA VAL A 104 8.31 -8.72 -10.74
C VAL A 104 8.19 -7.20 -10.85
N GLU A 105 9.28 -6.50 -11.15
CA GLU A 105 9.31 -5.04 -11.32
C GLU A 105 8.41 -4.60 -12.48
N ILE A 106 8.52 -5.25 -13.64
CA ILE A 106 7.62 -5.00 -14.79
C ILE A 106 6.17 -5.30 -14.41
N GLY A 107 5.92 -6.40 -13.69
CA GLY A 107 4.57 -6.77 -13.25
C GLY A 107 3.95 -5.78 -12.28
N THR A 108 4.73 -5.25 -11.33
CA THR A 108 4.30 -4.21 -10.40
C THR A 108 4.02 -2.91 -11.15
N LEU A 109 4.94 -2.47 -12.01
CA LEU A 109 4.77 -1.24 -12.78
C LEU A 109 3.58 -1.34 -13.76
N PHE A 110 3.34 -2.52 -14.34
CA PHE A 110 2.15 -2.78 -15.15
C PHE A 110 0.86 -2.63 -14.33
N LYS A 111 0.81 -3.19 -13.11
CA LYS A 111 -0.33 -3.03 -12.20
C LYS A 111 -0.55 -1.57 -11.79
N ASP A 112 0.53 -0.82 -11.60
CA ASP A 112 0.47 0.61 -11.29
C ASP A 112 -0.10 1.40 -12.48
N VAL A 113 0.32 1.09 -13.71
CA VAL A 113 -0.27 1.67 -14.92
C VAL A 113 -1.77 1.38 -15.01
N CYS A 114 -2.18 0.13 -14.76
CA CYS A 114 -3.59 -0.24 -14.68
C CYS A 114 -4.35 0.57 -13.62
N SER A 115 -3.79 0.71 -12.42
CA SER A 115 -4.41 1.49 -11.33
C SER A 115 -4.61 2.94 -11.75
N VAL A 116 -3.59 3.56 -12.37
CA VAL A 116 -3.67 4.94 -12.85
C VAL A 116 -4.75 5.11 -13.91
N LEU A 117 -4.95 4.11 -14.77
CA LEU A 117 -6.02 4.13 -15.77
C LEU A 117 -7.39 3.98 -15.11
N VAL A 118 -7.57 3.02 -14.21
CA VAL A 118 -8.83 2.84 -13.46
C VAL A 118 -9.24 4.14 -12.77
N ASP A 119 -8.32 4.78 -12.08
CA ASP A 119 -8.60 6.00 -11.31
C ASP A 119 -8.96 7.20 -12.18
N LYS A 120 -8.49 7.25 -13.43
CA LYS A 120 -8.60 8.43 -14.30
C LYS A 120 -9.54 8.25 -15.47
N THR A 121 -10.14 7.09 -15.62
CA THR A 121 -10.98 6.77 -16.78
C THR A 121 -12.33 6.24 -16.35
N ILE A 122 -13.31 6.51 -17.18
CA ILE A 122 -14.70 6.10 -16.99
C ILE A 122 -15.24 5.55 -18.32
N ASN A 123 -16.27 4.72 -18.20
CA ASN A 123 -17.08 4.33 -19.33
C ASN A 123 -18.02 5.51 -19.69
N PRO A 124 -18.02 6.00 -20.95
CA PRO A 124 -18.85 7.13 -21.36
C PRO A 124 -20.35 6.79 -21.39
N THR A 125 -20.71 5.51 -21.54
CA THR A 125 -22.11 5.08 -21.58
C THR A 125 -22.70 4.92 -20.19
N THR A 126 -21.93 4.38 -19.24
CA THR A 126 -22.43 4.05 -17.89
C THR A 126 -22.01 5.07 -16.83
N GLY A 127 -21.03 5.92 -17.13
CA GLY A 127 -20.42 6.87 -16.19
C GLY A 127 -19.63 6.23 -15.05
N LYS A 128 -19.48 4.90 -15.05
CA LYS A 128 -18.79 4.14 -13.99
C LYS A 128 -17.33 3.85 -14.36
N PRO A 129 -16.41 3.80 -13.38
CA PRO A 129 -15.04 3.38 -13.63
C PRO A 129 -14.97 1.89 -13.99
N TYR A 130 -13.97 1.51 -14.77
CA TYR A 130 -13.70 0.12 -15.09
C TYR A 130 -13.00 -0.60 -13.93
N THR A 131 -13.16 -1.92 -13.85
CA THR A 131 -12.42 -2.72 -12.87
C THR A 131 -10.98 -2.94 -13.33
N HIS A 132 -10.08 -3.17 -12.37
CA HIS A 132 -8.66 -3.39 -12.64
C HIS A 132 -8.42 -4.54 -13.62
N THR A 133 -9.13 -5.66 -13.45
CA THR A 133 -9.05 -6.84 -14.31
C THR A 133 -9.43 -6.57 -15.76
N MET A 134 -10.43 -5.71 -16.00
CA MET A 134 -10.87 -5.37 -17.36
C MET A 134 -9.80 -4.57 -18.11
N ILE A 135 -9.20 -3.57 -17.45
CA ILE A 135 -8.13 -2.77 -18.05
C ILE A 135 -6.87 -3.63 -18.25
N GLU A 136 -6.53 -4.49 -17.29
CA GLU A 136 -5.40 -5.42 -17.43
C GLU A 136 -5.57 -6.34 -18.66
N ARG A 137 -6.77 -6.88 -18.87
CA ARG A 137 -7.06 -7.70 -20.06
C ARG A 137 -6.92 -6.89 -21.35
N ALA A 138 -7.52 -5.70 -21.40
CA ALA A 138 -7.47 -4.85 -22.59
C ALA A 138 -6.02 -4.42 -22.94
N LEU A 139 -5.20 -4.11 -21.94
CA LEU A 139 -3.77 -3.79 -22.15
C LEU A 139 -2.97 -4.98 -22.68
N LYS A 140 -3.29 -6.21 -22.24
CA LYS A 140 -2.69 -7.43 -22.77
C LYS A 140 -3.11 -7.70 -24.21
N GLU A 141 -4.37 -7.46 -24.56
CA GLU A 141 -4.89 -7.61 -25.93
C GLU A 141 -4.21 -6.64 -26.91
N ILE A 142 -3.87 -5.43 -26.46
CA ILE A 142 -3.14 -4.43 -27.26
C ILE A 142 -1.63 -4.75 -27.33
N GLY A 143 -1.13 -5.70 -26.53
CA GLY A 143 0.28 -6.03 -26.44
C GLY A 143 1.12 -4.88 -25.86
N PHE A 144 0.61 -4.17 -24.85
CA PHE A 144 1.33 -3.06 -24.24
C PHE A 144 2.56 -3.55 -23.46
N ALA A 145 3.75 -3.12 -23.88
CA ALA A 145 5.01 -3.38 -23.18
C ALA A 145 5.39 -2.18 -22.30
N VAL A 146 5.60 -2.44 -21.01
CA VAL A 146 5.94 -1.43 -20.00
C VAL A 146 7.43 -1.10 -20.04
N ASP A 147 7.75 0.19 -19.93
CA ASP A 147 9.10 0.70 -19.83
C ASP A 147 9.45 0.98 -18.36
N VAL A 148 10.48 0.31 -17.82
CA VAL A 148 10.90 0.45 -16.42
C VAL A 148 11.56 1.82 -16.15
N THR A 149 12.07 2.50 -17.19
CA THR A 149 12.76 3.78 -17.02
C THR A 149 11.80 4.95 -16.80
N LYS A 150 10.53 4.80 -17.17
CA LYS A 150 9.52 5.84 -17.10
C LYS A 150 8.53 5.55 -15.96
N PRO A 151 8.02 6.58 -15.27
CA PRO A 151 6.99 6.35 -14.26
C PRO A 151 5.65 5.91 -14.89
N ALA A 152 4.76 5.32 -14.09
CA ALA A 152 3.50 4.74 -14.57
C ALA A 152 2.54 5.78 -15.20
N LYS A 153 2.48 7.00 -14.65
CA LYS A 153 1.53 8.05 -15.09
C LYS A 153 1.67 8.50 -16.56
N PRO A 154 2.86 8.90 -17.05
CA PRO A 154 3.03 9.25 -18.46
C PRO A 154 2.80 8.05 -19.39
N GLN A 155 3.16 6.84 -18.95
CA GLN A 155 2.90 5.61 -19.72
C GLN A 155 1.40 5.35 -19.87
N ALA A 156 0.62 5.52 -18.80
CA ALA A 156 -0.83 5.41 -18.83
C ALA A 156 -1.49 6.42 -19.79
N LEU A 157 -0.99 7.65 -19.84
CA LEU A 157 -1.50 8.66 -20.77
C LEU A 157 -1.17 8.34 -22.23
N ALA A 158 0.03 7.79 -22.49
CA ALA A 158 0.44 7.39 -23.83
C ALA A 158 -0.33 6.18 -24.38
N VAL A 159 -0.79 5.27 -23.50
CA VAL A 159 -1.53 4.07 -23.93
C VAL A 159 -3.03 4.34 -24.13
N LEU A 160 -3.58 5.40 -23.52
CA LEU A 160 -5.02 5.68 -23.54
C LEU A 160 -5.62 5.78 -24.97
N PRO A 161 -5.01 6.46 -25.96
CA PRO A 161 -5.56 6.52 -27.32
C PRO A 161 -5.60 5.15 -28.00
N ARG A 162 -4.62 4.28 -27.71
CA ARG A 162 -4.60 2.91 -28.23
C ARG A 162 -5.68 2.05 -27.56
N LEU A 163 -5.93 2.29 -26.27
CA LEU A 163 -6.97 1.60 -25.50
C LEU A 163 -8.38 1.98 -25.98
N GLN A 164 -8.56 3.22 -26.42
CA GLN A 164 -9.81 3.72 -27.01
C GLN A 164 -10.23 3.01 -28.30
N THR A 165 -9.29 2.45 -29.05
CA THR A 165 -9.61 1.66 -30.25
C THR A 165 -10.29 0.32 -29.90
N THR A 166 -9.93 -0.27 -28.76
CA THR A 166 -10.43 -1.59 -28.35
C THR A 166 -11.67 -1.51 -27.46
N MET A 167 -11.76 -0.49 -26.60
CA MET A 167 -12.88 -0.30 -25.67
C MET A 167 -13.29 1.17 -25.54
N PRO A 168 -14.59 1.46 -25.32
CA PRO A 168 -15.06 2.83 -25.16
C PRO A 168 -14.61 3.39 -23.80
N ILE A 169 -13.43 4.01 -23.74
CA ILE A 169 -12.85 4.55 -22.51
C ILE A 169 -12.57 6.04 -22.67
N VAL A 170 -13.05 6.85 -21.74
CA VAL A 170 -12.84 8.30 -21.76
C VAL A 170 -12.19 8.72 -20.45
N ARG A 171 -11.38 9.77 -20.50
CA ARG A 171 -10.78 10.36 -19.31
C ARG A 171 -11.89 10.98 -18.44
N ALA A 172 -11.86 10.71 -17.15
CA ALA A 172 -12.80 11.26 -16.19
C ALA A 172 -12.67 12.80 -16.15
N GLN A 173 -13.83 13.46 -16.19
CA GLN A 173 -13.92 14.91 -16.00
C GLN A 173 -14.07 15.22 -14.51
N MET A 174 -13.67 16.42 -14.11
CA MET A 174 -13.88 16.95 -12.77
C MET A 174 -15.13 17.81 -12.78
N ARG A 175 -15.94 17.71 -11.72
CA ARG A 175 -17.02 18.65 -11.44
C ARG A 175 -16.49 19.73 -10.54
N ILE A 176 -16.47 20.96 -11.04
CA ILE A 176 -16.02 22.13 -10.29
C ILE A 176 -17.16 23.14 -10.18
N ALA A 177 -17.22 23.81 -9.04
CA ALA A 177 -18.08 24.94 -8.79
C ALA A 177 -17.22 26.19 -8.70
N ILE A 178 -17.53 27.21 -9.50
CA ILE A 178 -16.86 28.50 -9.47
C ILE A 178 -17.85 29.53 -8.97
N ASP A 179 -17.39 30.36 -8.04
CA ASP A 179 -18.17 31.40 -7.39
C ASP A 179 -17.53 32.76 -7.71
N VAL A 180 -18.25 33.63 -8.42
CA VAL A 180 -17.80 34.96 -8.86
C VAL A 180 -18.83 36.03 -8.48
N PRO A 181 -18.46 37.32 -8.45
CA PRO A 181 -19.43 38.41 -8.34
C PRO A 181 -20.40 38.41 -9.54
N GLU A 182 -21.64 38.88 -9.34
CA GLU A 182 -22.68 38.92 -10.38
C GLU A 182 -22.22 39.64 -11.67
N ASP A 183 -21.44 40.72 -11.54
CA ASP A 183 -20.88 41.48 -12.68
C ASP A 183 -20.05 40.61 -13.65
N CYS A 184 -19.51 39.48 -13.16
CA CYS A 184 -18.63 38.58 -13.89
C CYS A 184 -19.36 37.34 -14.45
N GLU A 185 -20.70 37.28 -14.42
CA GLU A 185 -21.47 36.14 -14.92
C GLU A 185 -21.24 35.87 -16.41
N LYS A 186 -21.43 36.89 -17.26
CA LYS A 186 -21.31 36.79 -18.72
C LYS A 186 -19.93 36.28 -19.17
N PRO A 187 -18.81 36.89 -18.73
CA PRO A 187 -17.49 36.39 -19.12
C PRO A 187 -17.22 34.98 -18.60
N LEU A 188 -17.76 34.58 -17.44
CA LEU A 188 -17.62 33.21 -16.93
C LEU A 188 -18.38 32.20 -17.83
N ARG A 189 -19.62 32.52 -18.23
CA ARG A 189 -20.40 31.65 -19.14
C ARG A 189 -19.73 31.50 -20.51
N ASP A 190 -19.26 32.60 -21.09
CA ASP A 190 -18.58 32.59 -22.39
C ASP A 190 -17.30 31.75 -22.34
N MET A 191 -16.52 31.91 -21.26
CA MET A 191 -15.30 31.12 -21.01
C MET A 191 -15.62 29.61 -20.90
N ILE A 192 -16.65 29.22 -20.15
CA ILE A 192 -17.07 27.81 -20.01
C ILE A 192 -17.46 27.22 -21.36
N SER A 193 -18.22 27.95 -22.17
CA SER A 193 -18.62 27.54 -23.52
C SER A 193 -17.42 27.39 -24.45
N GLN A 194 -16.44 28.30 -24.40
CA GLN A 194 -15.22 28.22 -25.20
C GLN A 194 -14.33 27.02 -24.84
N MET A 195 -14.30 26.60 -23.58
CA MET A 195 -13.45 25.49 -23.11
C MET A 195 -14.13 24.12 -23.13
N ALA A 196 -15.27 24.00 -23.82
CA ALA A 196 -16.11 22.80 -23.89
C ALA A 196 -16.52 22.26 -22.51
N GLY A 197 -16.74 23.16 -21.54
CA GLY A 197 -17.27 22.79 -20.23
C GLY A 197 -18.79 22.62 -20.31
N HIS A 198 -19.30 21.50 -19.81
CA HIS A 198 -20.75 21.30 -19.72
C HIS A 198 -21.25 21.95 -18.44
N LEU A 199 -21.98 23.08 -18.56
CA LEU A 199 -22.66 23.70 -17.43
C LEU A 199 -23.79 22.78 -16.96
N GLU A 200 -23.71 22.30 -15.73
CA GLU A 200 -24.75 21.44 -15.16
C GLU A 200 -25.79 22.27 -14.41
N HIS A 201 -25.33 23.18 -13.56
CA HIS A 201 -26.18 23.92 -12.63
C HIS A 201 -25.60 25.30 -12.35
N TRP A 202 -26.45 26.30 -12.15
CA TRP A 202 -26.03 27.63 -11.71
C TRP A 202 -27.03 28.21 -10.72
N ASP A 203 -26.52 28.92 -9.72
CA ASP A 203 -27.30 29.61 -8.70
C ASP A 203 -26.79 31.03 -8.51
N LEU A 204 -27.66 31.91 -8.01
CA LEU A 204 -27.33 33.30 -7.65
C LEU A 204 -27.53 33.60 -6.16
N PRO A 205 -26.84 32.93 -5.23
CA PRO A 205 -26.99 33.19 -3.80
C PRO A 205 -26.38 34.56 -3.45
N GLN A 206 -27.20 35.46 -2.87
CA GLN A 206 -26.74 36.70 -2.24
C GLN A 206 -25.90 37.62 -3.16
N GLY A 207 -26.27 37.75 -4.45
CA GLY A 207 -25.56 38.62 -5.41
C GLY A 207 -24.20 38.08 -5.88
N ARG A 208 -23.98 36.76 -5.72
CA ARG A 208 -22.82 36.04 -6.25
C ARG A 208 -23.30 34.97 -7.22
N PHE A 209 -22.63 34.83 -8.35
CA PHE A 209 -22.93 33.82 -9.36
C PHE A 209 -22.09 32.57 -9.11
N ARG A 210 -22.75 31.45 -8.82
CA ARG A 210 -22.13 30.15 -8.61
C ARG A 210 -22.50 29.21 -9.77
N ALA A 211 -21.52 28.80 -10.56
CA ALA A 211 -21.70 27.87 -11.67
C ALA A 211 -20.99 26.54 -11.40
N THR A 212 -21.72 25.44 -11.53
CA THR A 212 -21.18 24.07 -11.48
C THR A 212 -21.09 23.51 -12.89
N PHE A 213 -19.90 23.05 -13.28
CA PHE A 213 -19.68 22.50 -14.61
C PHE A 213 -18.62 21.40 -14.62
N LEU A 214 -18.65 20.60 -15.68
CA LEU A 214 -17.71 19.51 -15.93
C LEU A 214 -16.54 19.97 -16.79
N VAL A 215 -15.32 19.65 -16.37
CA VAL A 215 -14.11 20.01 -17.11
C VAL A 215 -13.00 18.97 -16.98
N GLU A 216 -12.13 18.88 -17.97
CA GLU A 216 -10.94 18.05 -17.86
C GLU A 216 -9.93 18.62 -16.86
N PRO A 217 -9.28 17.77 -16.03
CA PRO A 217 -8.28 18.22 -15.05
C PRO A 217 -7.12 19.03 -15.65
N ALA A 218 -6.79 18.82 -16.92
CA ALA A 218 -5.68 19.52 -17.57
C ALA A 218 -5.97 21.00 -17.81
N ARG A 219 -7.24 21.35 -18.06
CA ARG A 219 -7.67 22.72 -18.36
C ARG A 219 -7.86 23.56 -17.11
N LEU A 220 -7.92 22.96 -15.91
CA LEU A 220 -8.19 23.66 -14.65
C LEU A 220 -7.26 24.85 -14.37
N ARG A 221 -5.99 24.80 -14.81
CA ARG A 221 -5.06 25.92 -14.65
C ARG A 221 -5.48 27.10 -15.51
N ASP A 222 -5.78 26.86 -16.77
CA ASP A 222 -6.22 27.88 -17.72
C ASP A 222 -7.53 28.54 -17.25
N ILE A 223 -8.42 27.76 -16.63
CA ILE A 223 -9.65 28.28 -15.99
C ILE A 223 -9.32 29.21 -14.84
N ASN A 224 -8.45 28.79 -13.92
CA ASN A 224 -8.09 29.62 -12.78
C ASN A 224 -7.42 30.93 -13.20
N ASP A 225 -6.57 30.89 -14.23
CA ASP A 225 -5.89 32.07 -14.76
C ASP A 225 -6.89 33.01 -15.46
N ALA A 226 -7.80 32.46 -16.27
CA ALA A 226 -8.86 33.23 -16.93
C ALA A 226 -9.80 33.89 -15.91
N VAL A 227 -10.29 33.12 -14.92
CA VAL A 227 -11.18 33.63 -13.86
C VAL A 227 -10.48 34.69 -13.02
N SER A 228 -9.21 34.50 -12.70
CA SER A 228 -8.41 35.52 -11.99
C SER A 228 -8.28 36.82 -12.80
N SER A 229 -8.20 36.73 -14.13
CA SER A 229 -8.05 37.90 -15.00
C SER A 229 -9.28 38.81 -15.01
N PHE A 230 -10.50 38.25 -14.98
CA PHE A 230 -11.72 39.07 -15.00
C PHE A 230 -12.36 39.29 -13.62
N ALA A 231 -12.23 38.36 -12.67
CA ALA A 231 -12.81 38.47 -11.33
C ALA A 231 -11.83 38.96 -10.24
N GLY A 232 -10.55 39.15 -10.59
CA GLY A 232 -9.51 39.61 -9.67
C GLY A 232 -9.35 38.69 -8.46
N LYS A 233 -9.50 39.23 -7.24
CA LYS A 233 -9.38 38.47 -5.97
C LYS A 233 -10.74 38.03 -5.38
N LYS A 234 -11.87 38.30 -6.04
CA LYS A 234 -13.22 38.12 -5.46
C LYS A 234 -13.92 36.84 -5.94
N TRP A 235 -13.17 35.78 -6.23
CA TRP A 235 -13.70 34.51 -6.69
C TRP A 235 -13.21 33.33 -5.86
N ALA A 236 -13.95 32.23 -5.89
CA ALA A 236 -13.57 30.96 -5.27
C ALA A 236 -13.85 29.80 -6.23
N VAL A 237 -13.07 28.73 -6.12
CA VAL A 237 -13.32 27.48 -6.84
C VAL A 237 -13.34 26.31 -5.87
N ASP A 238 -14.45 25.58 -5.91
CA ASP A 238 -14.70 24.39 -5.12
C ASP A 238 -14.70 23.16 -6.04
N ILE A 239 -13.86 22.17 -5.75
CA ILE A 239 -13.84 20.91 -6.49
C ILE A 239 -14.87 19.97 -5.86
N LEU A 240 -16.03 19.85 -6.49
CA LEU A 240 -17.14 19.01 -5.99
C LEU A 240 -16.87 17.51 -6.20
N SER A 241 -16.35 17.13 -7.38
CA SER A 241 -15.95 15.75 -7.66
C SER A 241 -14.76 15.69 -8.59
N ARG A 242 -13.86 14.73 -8.37
CA ARG A 242 -12.68 14.51 -9.20
C ARG A 242 -12.92 13.53 -10.35
N ASN A 243 -13.94 12.69 -10.22
CA ASN A 243 -14.36 11.71 -11.22
C ASN A 243 -15.87 11.86 -11.44
N ALA A 244 -16.24 12.66 -12.42
CA ALA A 244 -17.60 12.84 -12.88
C ALA A 244 -17.72 12.40 -14.34
N ALA A 245 -18.87 11.82 -14.67
CA ALA A 245 -19.25 11.50 -16.03
C ALA A 245 -20.03 12.67 -16.63
N ALA A 246 -19.75 12.99 -17.88
CA ALA A 246 -20.64 13.85 -18.65
C ALA A 246 -22.00 13.15 -18.80
N PRO A 247 -23.13 13.80 -18.50
CA PRO A 247 -24.42 13.25 -18.85
C PRO A 247 -24.49 13.12 -20.37
N THR A 248 -24.64 11.89 -20.86
CA THR A 248 -24.80 11.63 -22.28
C THR A 248 -26.12 12.25 -22.73
N ALA A 249 -26.07 13.09 -23.76
CA ALA A 249 -27.22 13.78 -24.35
C ALA A 249 -28.18 12.79 -25.04
N THR A 250 -28.89 11.99 -24.25
CA THR A 250 -30.03 11.17 -24.69
C THR A 250 -31.10 11.15 -23.59
N ALA A 251 -31.47 12.34 -23.10
CA ALA A 251 -32.66 12.54 -22.30
C ALA A 251 -33.13 13.99 -22.45
N ALA A 252 -33.65 14.34 -23.63
CA ALA A 252 -34.36 15.58 -23.87
C ALA A 252 -35.81 15.26 -24.27
N GLN A 253 -36.73 15.48 -23.33
CA GLN A 253 -38.17 15.81 -23.45
C GLN A 253 -38.76 15.66 -22.02
N ALA A 254 -39.46 16.61 -21.40
CA ALA A 254 -40.12 17.85 -21.84
C ALA A 254 -40.31 18.80 -20.62
N PRO A 255 -40.67 20.08 -20.82
CA PRO A 255 -40.87 21.06 -19.75
C PRO A 255 -42.32 21.00 -19.21
N SER A 256 -42.53 21.33 -17.93
CA SER A 256 -43.88 21.65 -17.44
C SER A 256 -43.84 22.65 -16.29
N ALA A 257 -44.54 23.76 -16.48
CA ALA A 257 -44.93 24.70 -15.46
C ALA A 257 -46.47 24.65 -15.31
N ALA A 258 -46.92 24.69 -14.04
CA ALA A 258 -48.25 25.05 -13.51
C ALA A 258 -49.43 24.03 -13.52
N ASN A 259 -49.60 23.35 -12.35
CA ASN A 259 -50.77 23.22 -11.43
C ASN A 259 -52.21 22.87 -11.94
N PRO A 260 -53.16 22.48 -11.04
CA PRO A 260 -53.13 21.52 -9.90
C PRO A 260 -54.37 20.57 -9.88
N LEU A 261 -54.37 19.51 -9.05
CA LEU A 261 -55.50 18.88 -8.31
C LEU A 261 -55.44 17.34 -8.21
N ASP A 262 -55.86 16.89 -7.03
CA ASP A 262 -56.24 15.54 -6.58
C ASP A 262 -55.19 14.44 -6.39
N GLY A 263 -55.18 13.88 -5.18
CA GLY A 263 -54.48 12.63 -4.86
C GLY A 263 -53.81 12.57 -3.50
N ALA A 264 -54.49 12.97 -2.42
CA ALA A 264 -54.02 12.77 -1.06
C ALA A 264 -54.11 11.30 -0.65
N THR A 265 -53.21 10.43 -1.13
CA THR A 265 -53.00 9.08 -0.57
C THR A 265 -51.62 8.46 -0.83
N ASP A 266 -50.76 9.00 -1.71
CA ASP A 266 -49.47 8.34 -2.03
C ASP A 266 -48.24 8.89 -1.28
N VAL A 267 -48.41 9.89 -0.41
CA VAL A 267 -47.27 10.55 0.25
C VAL A 267 -46.73 9.72 1.41
N GLN A 268 -47.55 8.87 2.06
CA GLN A 268 -47.11 8.09 3.23
C GLN A 268 -46.33 6.83 2.87
N ALA A 269 -46.70 6.12 1.79
CA ALA A 269 -46.00 4.92 1.35
C ALA A 269 -44.60 5.21 0.78
N ALA A 270 -44.45 6.30 0.02
CA ALA A 270 -43.17 6.73 -0.53
C ALA A 270 -42.21 7.25 0.55
N THR A 271 -42.72 7.92 1.60
CA THR A 271 -41.89 8.31 2.74
C THR A 271 -41.44 7.12 3.58
N GLU A 272 -42.28 6.11 3.76
CA GLU A 272 -41.91 4.90 4.50
C GLU A 272 -40.90 4.02 3.74
N GLU A 273 -41.02 3.88 2.42
CA GLU A 273 -40.02 3.16 1.61
C GLU A 273 -38.70 3.93 1.53
N ALA A 274 -38.73 5.26 1.44
CA ALA A 274 -37.53 6.09 1.49
C ALA A 274 -36.84 6.05 2.86
N GLU A 275 -37.61 6.01 3.95
CA GLU A 275 -37.06 5.83 5.31
C GLU A 275 -36.51 4.43 5.54
N ARG A 276 -37.16 3.38 5.03
CA ARG A 276 -36.64 2.00 5.08
C ARG A 276 -35.35 1.85 4.26
N HIS A 277 -35.26 2.47 3.09
CA HIS A 277 -34.02 2.51 2.31
C HIS A 277 -32.93 3.33 2.99
N ARG A 278 -33.28 4.43 3.66
CA ARG A 278 -32.33 5.23 4.45
C ARG A 278 -31.82 4.46 5.67
N GLN A 279 -32.70 3.76 6.38
CA GLN A 279 -32.35 2.90 7.52
C GLN A 279 -31.52 1.68 7.09
N ALA A 280 -31.81 1.09 5.93
CA ALA A 280 -31.01 0.02 5.35
C ALA A 280 -29.62 0.52 4.92
N GLN A 281 -29.53 1.70 4.31
CA GLN A 281 -28.25 2.33 3.95
C GLN A 281 -27.44 2.71 5.19
N ASP A 282 -28.07 3.20 6.25
CA ASP A 282 -27.42 3.48 7.54
C ASP A 282 -26.96 2.20 8.25
N GLN A 283 -27.72 1.10 8.16
CA GLN A 283 -27.28 -0.19 8.69
C GLN A 283 -26.08 -0.74 7.91
N VAL A 284 -26.09 -0.65 6.58
CA VAL A 284 -24.95 -1.05 5.74
C VAL A 284 -23.74 -0.15 6.00
N ALA A 285 -23.93 1.16 6.18
CA ALA A 285 -22.87 2.10 6.54
C ALA A 285 -22.29 1.82 7.94
N ARG A 286 -23.12 1.45 8.92
CA ARG A 286 -22.67 1.02 10.26
C ARG A 286 -21.95 -0.34 10.21
N MET A 287 -22.38 -1.26 9.35
CA MET A 287 -21.73 -2.56 9.16
C MET A 287 -20.37 -2.40 8.47
N GLN A 288 -20.29 -1.52 7.47
CA GLN A 288 -19.05 -1.15 6.78
C GLN A 288 -18.13 -0.35 7.69
N ALA A 289 -18.64 0.56 8.52
CA ALA A 289 -17.86 1.29 9.53
C ALA A 289 -17.33 0.35 10.63
N ARG A 290 -18.08 -0.68 11.04
CA ARG A 290 -17.58 -1.73 11.94
C ARG A 290 -16.51 -2.60 11.30
N GLN A 291 -16.63 -2.94 10.01
CA GLN A 291 -15.59 -3.65 9.26
C GLN A 291 -14.35 -2.77 9.01
N HIS A 292 -14.53 -1.46 8.83
CA HIS A 292 -13.44 -0.51 8.67
C HIS A 292 -12.74 -0.24 10.01
N ALA A 293 -13.46 -0.10 11.13
CA ALA A 293 -12.89 0.02 12.48
C ALA A 293 -12.14 -1.25 12.91
N ALA A 294 -12.56 -2.43 12.44
CA ALA A 294 -11.82 -3.69 12.63
C ALA A 294 -10.57 -3.82 11.73
N ARG A 295 -10.43 -2.97 10.70
CA ARG A 295 -9.30 -2.99 9.74
C ARG A 295 -8.37 -1.79 9.84
N SER A 296 -8.82 -0.65 10.35
CA SER A 296 -8.03 0.57 10.52
C SER A 296 -8.02 0.97 11.98
N GLY A 297 -7.12 0.39 12.76
CA GLY A 297 -6.69 1.00 14.01
C GLY A 297 -5.86 2.24 13.68
N PHE A 298 -6.47 3.43 13.69
CA PHE A 298 -5.73 4.68 13.96
C PHE A 298 -6.65 5.76 14.55
N ALA A 299 -6.20 6.31 15.67
CA ALA A 299 -6.83 7.34 16.48
C ALA A 299 -6.60 8.75 15.93
N ALA A 300 -7.47 9.69 16.34
CA ALA A 300 -7.37 11.13 16.12
C ALA A 300 -6.13 11.76 16.81
N PRO A 301 -5.70 12.99 16.41
CA PRO A 301 -4.37 13.52 16.71
C PRO A 301 -4.30 14.32 18.01
N MET A 302 -3.17 14.24 18.71
CA MET A 302 -2.77 15.10 19.85
C MET A 302 -1.23 15.06 19.99
N PRO A 303 -0.59 16.02 20.69
CA PRO A 303 0.37 16.98 20.14
C PRO A 303 1.84 16.54 20.27
N GLN A 304 2.71 17.31 19.62
CA GLN A 304 4.16 17.13 19.56
C GLN A 304 4.80 16.93 20.93
N ARG A 305 5.57 15.85 21.10
CA ARG A 305 6.58 15.71 22.15
C ARG A 305 7.85 15.05 21.62
N ALA A 306 8.95 15.54 22.19
CA ALA A 306 10.32 15.44 21.74
C ALA A 306 10.87 14.01 21.64
N ALA A 307 11.95 13.92 20.85
CA ALA A 307 12.73 12.74 20.58
C ALA A 307 13.38 12.12 21.83
N SER A 308 13.17 10.82 22.03
CA SER A 308 14.15 9.89 22.63
C SER A 308 13.65 8.44 22.51
N ASP A 309 14.55 7.56 22.10
CA ASP A 309 14.54 6.10 22.25
C ASP A 309 13.44 5.25 21.61
N ARG A 310 13.68 4.91 20.33
CA ARG A 310 13.11 3.75 19.64
C ARG A 310 14.14 2.63 19.54
N ALA A 311 14.66 2.17 20.69
CA ALA A 311 15.54 1.02 20.80
C ALA A 311 15.03 0.06 21.89
N ALA A 312 14.02 -0.75 21.56
CA ALA A 312 13.73 -2.06 22.18
C ALA A 312 12.36 -2.61 21.70
N ARG A 313 12.32 -3.35 20.59
CA ARG A 313 11.35 -4.46 20.49
C ARG A 313 11.98 -5.71 21.10
N GLY A 314 12.23 -5.63 22.42
CA GLY A 314 12.56 -6.79 23.25
C GLY A 314 11.28 -7.41 23.79
N ARG A 315 11.32 -8.72 24.07
CA ARG A 315 10.28 -9.44 24.84
C ARG A 315 9.79 -8.59 26.02
N ARG A 316 8.47 -8.44 26.17
CA ARG A 316 7.91 -7.85 27.39
C ARG A 316 8.17 -8.78 28.58
N PRO A 317 8.69 -8.27 29.70
CA PRO A 317 8.93 -9.09 30.90
C PRO A 317 7.59 -9.56 31.49
N ALA A 318 7.55 -10.80 31.99
CA ALA A 318 6.34 -11.43 32.55
C ALA A 318 5.66 -10.58 33.64
N ALA A 319 6.44 -9.77 34.38
CA ALA A 319 5.94 -8.85 35.40
C ALA A 319 4.98 -7.76 34.86
N GLN A 320 5.16 -7.30 33.61
CA GLN A 320 4.26 -6.30 32.99
C GLN A 320 2.95 -6.93 32.47
N ALA A 321 2.88 -8.25 32.31
CA ALA A 321 1.66 -8.96 31.91
C ALA A 321 0.68 -9.19 33.08
N LEU A 322 1.11 -8.91 34.31
CA LEU A 322 0.32 -9.02 35.55
C LEU A 322 -0.41 -7.71 35.92
N ALA A 323 -0.61 -6.78 34.97
CA ALA A 323 -1.40 -5.57 35.20
C ALA A 323 -2.78 -5.70 34.54
N GLY A 324 -3.85 -5.78 35.34
CA GLY A 324 -5.25 -5.90 34.91
C GLY A 324 -6.09 -6.79 35.83
N ASP A 325 -7.41 -6.71 35.68
CA ASP A 325 -8.37 -7.48 36.48
C ASP A 325 -8.37 -8.95 36.05
N VAL A 326 -8.30 -9.87 37.02
CA VAL A 326 -8.33 -11.31 36.74
C VAL A 326 -9.76 -11.71 36.37
N VAL A 327 -9.92 -12.18 35.14
CA VAL A 327 -11.20 -12.67 34.57
C VAL A 327 -11.38 -14.15 34.88
N TYR A 328 -10.30 -14.92 34.81
CA TYR A 328 -10.32 -16.36 35.05
C TYR A 328 -8.93 -16.84 35.46
N ARG A 329 -8.85 -17.79 36.39
CA ARG A 329 -7.64 -18.54 36.70
C ARG A 329 -8.00 -20.00 36.91
N GLY A 330 -7.37 -20.90 36.18
CA GLY A 330 -7.59 -22.33 36.33
C GLY A 330 -7.04 -23.14 35.17
N ALA A 331 -7.46 -24.41 35.10
CA ALA A 331 -7.06 -25.31 34.02
C ALA A 331 -7.58 -24.84 32.67
N VAL A 332 -6.80 -25.09 31.61
CA VAL A 332 -7.17 -24.73 30.22
C VAL A 332 -8.53 -25.32 29.80
N GLN A 333 -8.89 -26.49 30.31
CA GLN A 333 -10.18 -27.15 30.02
C GLN A 333 -11.39 -26.42 30.62
N GLY A 334 -11.19 -25.68 31.71
CA GLY A 334 -12.23 -24.97 32.45
C GLY A 334 -12.48 -23.53 31.95
N LEU A 335 -11.93 -23.15 30.79
CA LEU A 335 -12.14 -21.83 30.22
C LEU A 335 -13.63 -21.54 29.97
N PRO A 336 -14.14 -20.33 30.34
CA PRO A 336 -15.50 -19.91 30.01
C PRO A 336 -15.79 -19.93 28.50
N GLU A 337 -17.06 -20.17 28.13
CA GLU A 337 -17.53 -20.31 26.73
C GLU A 337 -17.19 -19.08 25.86
N GLU A 338 -17.15 -17.88 26.46
CA GLU A 338 -16.73 -16.63 25.81
C GLU A 338 -15.30 -16.68 25.21
N PHE A 339 -14.45 -17.59 25.69
CA PHE A 339 -13.05 -17.74 25.26
C PHE A 339 -12.75 -19.08 24.58
N GLU A 340 -13.76 -19.76 24.04
CA GLU A 340 -13.64 -21.08 23.42
C GLU A 340 -12.59 -21.13 22.28
N SER A 341 -12.50 -20.08 21.45
CA SER A 341 -11.46 -19.96 20.41
C SER A 341 -10.02 -19.98 20.96
N ARG A 342 -9.83 -19.60 22.22
CA ARG A 342 -8.54 -19.67 22.93
C ARG A 342 -8.32 -21.05 23.55
N LYS A 343 -9.38 -21.70 24.01
CA LYS A 343 -9.36 -23.07 24.55
C LYS A 343 -8.78 -24.06 23.55
N GLU A 344 -9.19 -23.99 22.28
CA GLU A 344 -8.64 -24.86 21.22
C GLU A 344 -7.14 -24.66 21.03
N ARG A 345 -6.66 -23.41 21.09
CA ARG A 345 -5.23 -23.08 20.96
C ARG A 345 -4.42 -23.55 22.15
N PHE A 346 -4.98 -23.46 23.36
CA PHE A 346 -4.29 -23.82 24.60
C PHE A 346 -4.30 -25.32 24.88
N ALA A 347 -5.25 -26.07 24.29
CA ALA A 347 -5.32 -27.53 24.38
C ALA A 347 -4.04 -28.23 23.90
N GLU A 348 -3.22 -27.58 23.06
CA GLU A 348 -1.91 -28.11 22.67
C GLU A 348 -0.96 -28.28 23.87
N LEU A 349 -1.05 -27.42 24.89
CA LEU A 349 -0.20 -27.53 26.10
C LEU A 349 -0.56 -28.79 26.88
N ASP A 350 -1.84 -29.02 27.13
CA ASP A 350 -2.33 -30.21 27.84
C ASP A 350 -1.99 -31.52 27.10
N ARG A 351 -1.97 -31.51 25.75
CA ARG A 351 -1.55 -32.66 24.95
C ARG A 351 -0.06 -32.98 25.08
N LEU A 352 0.78 -31.95 25.27
CA LEU A 352 2.23 -32.10 25.39
C LEU A 352 2.66 -32.47 26.80
N GLN A 353 2.04 -31.86 27.79
CA GLN A 353 2.31 -32.06 29.21
C GLN A 353 1.06 -31.63 29.98
N GLY A 354 0.42 -32.53 30.73
CA GLY A 354 -0.77 -32.16 31.52
C GLY A 354 -0.47 -31.23 32.70
N GLY A 355 -1.47 -30.47 33.14
CA GLY A 355 -1.41 -29.68 34.38
C GLY A 355 -1.05 -28.21 34.21
N TRP A 356 -1.18 -27.63 33.01
CA TRP A 356 -0.96 -26.19 32.82
C TRP A 356 -2.15 -25.37 33.34
N GLU A 357 -1.84 -24.29 34.06
CA GLU A 357 -2.83 -23.30 34.44
C GLU A 357 -2.72 -22.06 33.55
N VAL A 358 -3.88 -21.47 33.24
CA VAL A 358 -3.99 -20.23 32.49
C VAL A 358 -4.74 -19.19 33.33
N GLU A 359 -4.19 -17.98 33.32
CA GLU A 359 -4.80 -16.81 33.95
C GLU A 359 -5.11 -15.76 32.87
N LEU A 360 -6.39 -15.44 32.73
CA LEU A 360 -6.88 -14.41 31.81
C LEU A 360 -7.07 -13.11 32.57
N ARG A 361 -6.45 -12.03 32.09
CA ARG A 361 -6.56 -10.69 32.67
C ARG A 361 -7.10 -9.68 31.68
N ARG A 362 -8.07 -8.87 32.10
CA ARG A 362 -8.64 -7.78 31.30
C ARG A 362 -7.91 -6.48 31.62
N ARG A 363 -7.43 -5.78 30.59
CA ARG A 363 -6.82 -4.45 30.69
C ARG A 363 -7.79 -3.37 30.20
N ASP A 364 -7.56 -2.14 30.64
CA ASP A 364 -8.16 -0.92 30.09
C ASP A 364 -8.10 -0.91 28.55
N GLY A 365 -9.28 -0.80 27.91
CA GLY A 365 -9.47 -0.94 26.47
C GLY A 365 -10.07 -2.28 26.01
N GLY A 366 -10.46 -3.16 26.94
CA GLY A 366 -11.20 -4.40 26.64
C GLY A 366 -10.34 -5.55 26.11
N VAL A 367 -9.02 -5.40 26.12
CA VAL A 367 -8.07 -6.44 25.69
C VAL A 367 -7.86 -7.44 26.83
N VAL A 368 -8.04 -8.73 26.53
CA VAL A 368 -7.81 -9.83 27.49
C VAL A 368 -6.47 -10.49 27.17
N ASP A 369 -5.49 -10.35 28.07
CA ASP A 369 -4.18 -11.00 28.01
C ASP A 369 -4.26 -12.38 28.71
N ALA A 370 -3.43 -13.33 28.25
CA ALA A 370 -3.34 -14.68 28.81
C ALA A 370 -1.93 -14.95 29.31
N VAL A 371 -1.84 -15.42 30.56
CA VAL A 371 -0.60 -15.75 31.25
C VAL A 371 -0.62 -17.22 31.64
N PHE A 372 0.49 -17.93 31.45
CA PHE A 372 0.58 -19.38 31.65
C PHE A 372 1.49 -19.72 32.84
N TYR A 373 1.08 -20.72 33.59
CA TYR A 373 1.82 -21.31 34.69
C TYR A 373 2.11 -22.77 34.40
N GLU A 374 3.34 -23.19 34.68
CA GLU A 374 3.74 -24.59 34.56
C GLU A 374 3.05 -25.45 35.64
N PRO A 375 3.00 -26.79 35.49
CA PRO A 375 2.37 -27.69 36.47
C PRO A 375 2.94 -27.62 37.90
N GLY A 376 4.09 -26.99 38.09
CA GLY A 376 4.71 -26.71 39.40
C GLY A 376 4.41 -25.31 39.97
N GLY A 377 3.54 -24.52 39.34
CA GLY A 377 3.13 -23.18 39.79
C GLY A 377 4.06 -22.03 39.37
N GLY A 378 5.13 -22.31 38.62
CA GLY A 378 6.04 -21.30 38.07
C GLY A 378 5.40 -20.47 36.95
N LEU A 379 5.57 -19.15 37.01
CA LEU A 379 5.09 -18.22 35.99
C LEU A 379 5.96 -18.30 34.73
N VAL A 380 5.37 -18.73 33.61
CA VAL A 380 6.06 -18.82 32.30
C VAL A 380 5.80 -17.60 31.42
N GLY A 381 4.66 -16.91 31.65
CA GLY A 381 4.32 -15.70 30.93
C GLY A 381 3.53 -16.02 29.65
N THR A 382 4.16 -15.98 28.48
CA THR A 382 3.43 -16.05 27.20
C THR A 382 3.19 -17.49 26.73
N PHE A 383 2.16 -17.68 25.89
CA PHE A 383 1.87 -18.98 25.27
C PHE A 383 3.07 -19.56 24.48
N ALA A 384 3.84 -18.71 23.81
CA ALA A 384 4.99 -19.15 23.02
C ALA A 384 6.16 -19.66 23.88
N ASP A 385 6.25 -19.20 25.12
CA ASP A 385 7.25 -19.67 26.09
C ASP A 385 6.75 -20.95 26.77
N ALA A 386 5.47 -20.99 27.15
CA ALA A 386 4.80 -22.20 27.66
C ALA A 386 4.91 -23.38 26.70
N ARG A 387 4.62 -23.16 25.40
CA ARG A 387 4.71 -24.21 24.37
C ARG A 387 6.14 -24.72 24.19
N ARG A 388 7.14 -23.83 24.24
CA ARG A 388 8.55 -24.23 24.15
C ARG A 388 8.97 -25.10 25.33
N GLN A 389 8.50 -24.77 26.52
CA GLN A 389 8.80 -25.53 27.73
C GLN A 389 8.09 -26.89 27.74
N ALA A 390 6.80 -26.94 27.35
CA ALA A 390 6.05 -28.18 27.21
C ALA A 390 6.67 -29.13 26.17
N LEU A 391 7.13 -28.61 25.03
CA LEU A 391 7.85 -29.40 24.01
C LEU A 391 9.18 -29.95 24.52
N LYS A 392 9.90 -29.17 25.35
CA LYS A 392 11.17 -29.62 25.94
C LYS A 392 10.93 -30.73 26.97
N ALA A 393 9.91 -30.59 27.81
CA ALA A 393 9.51 -31.60 28.78
C ALA A 393 9.03 -32.89 28.11
N SER A 394 8.19 -32.78 27.07
CA SER A 394 7.71 -33.93 26.28
C SER A 394 8.85 -34.71 25.62
N LYS A 395 9.85 -34.00 25.03
CA LYS A 395 11.04 -34.65 24.46
C LYS A 395 11.92 -35.33 25.51
N ALA A 396 12.06 -34.74 26.70
CA ALA A 396 12.81 -35.36 27.80
C ALA A 396 12.13 -36.66 28.27
N ALA A 397 10.81 -36.64 28.46
CA ALA A 397 10.04 -37.83 28.83
C ALA A 397 10.12 -38.95 27.76
N GLN A 398 10.10 -38.59 26.47
CA GLN A 398 10.29 -39.56 25.38
C GLN A 398 11.69 -40.16 25.36
N ALA A 399 12.72 -39.38 25.70
CA ALA A 399 14.10 -39.87 25.76
C ALA A 399 14.33 -40.81 26.96
N GLU A 400 13.72 -40.53 28.10
CA GLU A 400 13.76 -41.42 29.28
C GLU A 400 13.01 -42.74 29.02
N ALA A 401 11.85 -42.69 28.36
CA ALA A 401 11.07 -43.88 28.01
C ALA A 401 11.74 -44.76 26.92
N ALA A 402 12.68 -44.22 26.14
CA ALA A 402 13.43 -44.98 25.14
C ALA A 402 14.78 -45.52 25.66
N GLY A 403 15.19 -45.09 26.85
CA GLY A 403 16.43 -45.52 27.51
C GLY A 403 16.23 -46.51 28.68
N ALA A 404 14.99 -46.76 29.07
CA ALA A 404 14.56 -47.84 29.95
C ALA A 404 14.01 -49.01 29.13
#